data_AF-A0A3A1VJ40-F1
#
_entry.id   AF-A0A3A1VJ40-F1
#
_cell.length_a   1.000
_cell.length_b   1.000
_cell.length_c   1.000
_cell.angle_alpha   90.00
_cell.angle_beta   90.00
_cell.angle_gamma   90.00
#
_symmetry.space_group_name_H-M   'P 1'
#
loop_
_entity.id
_entity.type
_entity.pdbx_description
1 polymer ?
#
loop_
_entity_poly.entity_id
_entity_poly.type
_entity_poly.pdbx_seq_one_letter_code
_entity_poly.pdbx_strand_id
1 'polypeptide(L)'
;MNAADASIFIKGELHPSMKKLAAILISLVMAVSFATSAAGAAAPANPLQIYVDGELVHFGEDKPVKVNGTTLVPVRMLLEKLHFEIDWNQESQVVTATSTDPRNVAVISLQIGHDTAYVNSKPMKLLAAPQKINQKSYVPLRFIVEESGYEIEWDEKRNQISIDTVIESRGFLWKAENGDNVVYLLGSIHVANEAMYPLRDEITEAFSEADYLAVEVDVTVENPDLGAYIEDLGTYKDGTTLRNHVSPEVYAYLGELLTELEVPTGALDPYEPWYASMILDSVASEDSEYDAELGIDNYFMNEALESKIPIMELESYESQFKMFDSFSDAVQEQLLAGSIYSFYQEEDSTDDLFEMWVNGDVEQLTQMAVDTKADAEYYKAMLLDRNVLMADKIKGFLTGSQPATYFVVVGALHMVGEDGLVALLEEMGYTVTRL
;
A
#
# COMPACT_ATOMS: atom_id res chain seq x y z
N MET A 1 -22.08 -4.84 20.56
CA MET A 1 -22.82 -6.09 20.25
C MET A 1 -23.02 -6.91 21.53
N ASN A 2 -24.05 -7.76 21.63
CA ASN A 2 -24.22 -8.63 22.81
C ASN A 2 -23.49 -9.97 22.58
N ALA A 3 -23.03 -10.68 23.62
CA ALA A 3 -22.22 -11.90 23.52
C ALA A 3 -22.82 -13.04 22.65
N ALA A 4 -24.10 -12.96 22.30
CA ALA A 4 -24.75 -13.88 21.38
C ALA A 4 -24.36 -13.65 19.90
N ASP A 5 -23.98 -12.44 19.50
CA ASP A 5 -23.68 -12.10 18.09
C ASP A 5 -22.27 -12.56 17.67
N ALA A 6 -21.31 -12.67 18.60
CA ALA A 6 -19.99 -13.25 18.34
C ALA A 6 -20.07 -14.72 17.90
N SER A 7 -21.12 -15.45 18.32
CA SER A 7 -21.32 -16.86 17.95
C SER A 7 -21.81 -17.07 16.51
N ILE A 8 -22.24 -15.99 15.82
CA ILE A 8 -22.82 -16.06 14.47
C ILE A 8 -21.75 -15.89 13.38
N PHE A 9 -20.66 -15.16 13.66
CA PHE A 9 -19.58 -14.92 12.69
C PHE A 9 -18.67 -16.15 12.44
N ILE A 10 -18.56 -17.07 13.40
CA ILE A 10 -17.58 -18.19 13.34
C ILE A 10 -18.12 -19.43 12.58
N LYS A 11 -19.38 -19.44 12.11
CA LYS A 11 -19.96 -20.60 11.40
C LYS A 11 -19.93 -20.47 9.87
N GLY A 12 -18.76 -20.18 9.30
CA GLY A 12 -18.50 -20.38 7.88
C GLY A 12 -18.46 -21.88 7.54
N GLU A 13 -19.54 -22.43 7.00
CA GLU A 13 -19.58 -23.81 6.52
C GLU A 13 -18.89 -23.94 5.15
N LEU A 14 -17.72 -24.59 5.09
CA LEU A 14 -17.08 -25.04 3.86
C LEU A 14 -17.20 -26.56 3.65
N HIS A 15 -17.42 -26.95 2.39
CA HIS A 15 -17.53 -28.33 1.91
C HIS A 15 -16.22 -28.77 1.21
N PRO A 16 -15.68 -29.99 1.43
CA PRO A 16 -14.28 -30.30 1.10
C PRO A 16 -14.08 -31.14 -0.19
N SER A 17 -13.06 -30.78 -0.97
CA SER A 17 -12.25 -31.70 -1.82
C SER A 17 -11.06 -30.90 -2.39
N MET A 18 -9.79 -31.29 -2.40
CA MET A 18 -9.14 -32.58 -2.20
C MET A 18 -7.62 -32.36 -2.04
N LYS A 19 -7.01 -33.15 -1.16
CA LYS A 19 -5.57 -33.27 -0.88
C LYS A 19 -4.76 -33.86 -2.05
N LYS A 20 -3.47 -33.49 -2.15
CA LYS A 20 -2.25 -34.35 -2.09
C LYS A 20 -1.01 -33.60 -2.61
N LEU A 21 -0.01 -33.31 -1.77
CA LEU A 21 1.15 -34.13 -1.36
C LEU A 21 2.23 -34.36 -2.44
N ALA A 22 3.43 -33.78 -2.24
CA ALA A 22 4.77 -34.40 -2.26
C ALA A 22 5.85 -33.28 -2.24
N ALA A 23 6.67 -33.05 -1.21
CA ALA A 23 7.74 -33.83 -0.57
C ALA A 23 9.16 -33.70 -1.21
N ILE A 24 10.05 -33.00 -0.47
CA ILE A 24 11.40 -33.43 0.00
C ILE A 24 12.67 -33.24 -0.90
N LEU A 25 13.46 -32.21 -0.52
CA LEU A 25 14.88 -32.17 -0.07
C LEU A 25 16.13 -32.50 -0.96
N ILE A 26 17.15 -31.63 -0.75
CA ILE A 26 18.61 -31.83 -0.54
C ILE A 26 19.59 -31.84 -1.74
N SER A 27 20.26 -30.67 -1.88
CA SER A 27 21.70 -30.34 -1.87
C SER A 27 22.82 -31.23 -2.48
N LEU A 28 23.73 -30.49 -3.16
CA LEU A 28 25.22 -30.48 -3.08
C LEU A 28 26.08 -31.36 -4.02
N VAL A 29 26.95 -30.69 -4.79
CA VAL A 29 28.43 -30.82 -4.88
C VAL A 29 28.98 -30.64 -6.31
N MET A 30 29.96 -29.72 -6.42
CA MET A 30 30.84 -29.44 -7.57
C MET A 30 31.79 -30.58 -7.96
N ALA A 31 32.16 -30.65 -9.25
CA ALA A 31 33.50 -31.08 -9.67
C ALA A 31 33.92 -30.43 -11.02
N VAL A 32 35.11 -29.83 -11.01
CA VAL A 32 35.90 -29.25 -12.12
C VAL A 32 36.43 -30.40 -13.01
N SER A 33 36.40 -30.39 -14.35
CA SER A 33 37.43 -29.82 -15.24
C SER A 33 37.23 -30.33 -16.68
N PHE A 34 37.33 -29.44 -17.69
CA PHE A 34 38.37 -29.46 -18.73
C PHE A 34 38.15 -28.25 -19.65
N ALA A 35 39.09 -27.30 -19.59
CA ALA A 35 39.19 -26.22 -20.56
C ALA A 35 39.85 -26.77 -21.83
N THR A 36 39.09 -26.84 -22.93
CA THR A 36 39.63 -26.80 -24.29
C THR A 36 39.29 -25.44 -24.87
N SER A 37 40.33 -24.65 -25.14
CA SER A 37 40.23 -23.39 -25.86
C SER A 37 39.85 -23.68 -27.32
N ALA A 38 38.54 -23.72 -27.60
CA ALA A 38 38.05 -23.57 -28.96
C ALA A 38 38.05 -22.08 -29.30
N ALA A 39 38.69 -21.74 -30.41
CA ALA A 39 38.69 -20.41 -30.98
C ALA A 39 37.25 -19.89 -31.07
N GLY A 40 37.00 -18.73 -30.47
CA GLY A 40 35.68 -18.09 -30.47
C GLY A 40 35.23 -17.79 -31.90
N ALA A 41 34.30 -18.59 -32.40
CA ALA A 41 33.32 -18.08 -33.33
C ALA A 41 32.57 -16.95 -32.60
N ALA A 42 32.37 -15.80 -33.25
CA ALA A 42 31.53 -14.76 -32.70
C ALA A 42 30.18 -15.38 -32.33
N ALA A 43 29.82 -15.32 -31.05
CA ALA A 43 28.51 -15.75 -30.59
C ALA A 43 27.46 -15.01 -31.44
N PRO A 44 26.39 -15.68 -31.92
CA PRO A 44 25.32 -14.98 -32.58
C PRO A 44 24.81 -13.89 -31.63
N ALA A 45 24.60 -12.68 -32.15
CA ALA A 45 24.04 -11.59 -31.36
C ALA A 45 22.76 -12.08 -30.69
N ASN A 46 22.65 -11.92 -29.37
CA ASN A 46 21.47 -12.30 -28.63
C ASN A 46 20.25 -11.64 -29.29
N PRO A 47 19.17 -12.38 -29.59
CA PRO A 47 17.96 -11.78 -30.15
C PRO A 47 17.38 -10.76 -29.15
N LEU A 48 16.76 -9.69 -29.65
CA LEU A 48 16.12 -8.70 -28.79
C LEU A 48 15.04 -9.38 -27.95
N GLN A 49 15.13 -9.23 -26.63
CA GLN A 49 14.11 -9.66 -25.68
C GLN A 49 13.40 -8.44 -25.11
N ILE A 50 12.09 -8.53 -24.92
CA ILE A 50 11.29 -7.48 -24.28
C ILE A 50 10.54 -8.15 -23.14
N TYR A 51 10.69 -7.61 -21.94
CA TYR A 51 9.98 -8.04 -20.75
C TYR A 51 8.97 -6.95 -20.35
N VAL A 52 7.82 -7.37 -19.84
CA VAL A 52 6.81 -6.51 -19.20
C VAL A 52 6.61 -7.09 -17.80
N ASP A 53 6.90 -6.30 -16.77
CA ASP A 53 6.83 -6.71 -15.35
C ASP A 53 7.55 -8.05 -15.09
N GLY A 54 8.78 -8.16 -15.60
CA GLY A 54 9.59 -9.39 -15.50
C GLY A 54 9.14 -10.56 -16.38
N GLU A 55 8.01 -10.48 -17.09
CA GLU A 55 7.53 -11.53 -17.99
C GLU A 55 7.98 -11.31 -19.45
N LEU A 56 8.54 -12.36 -20.07
CA LEU A 56 8.98 -12.30 -21.47
C LEU A 56 7.79 -12.16 -22.44
N VAL A 57 7.83 -11.14 -23.30
CA VAL A 57 6.85 -10.94 -24.37
C VAL A 57 7.21 -11.81 -25.58
N HIS A 58 6.30 -12.73 -25.92
CA HIS A 58 6.46 -13.61 -27.07
C HIS A 58 5.82 -13.02 -28.33
N PHE A 59 6.63 -12.46 -29.23
CA PHE A 59 6.14 -11.87 -30.50
C PHE A 59 5.86 -12.86 -31.64
N GLY A 60 6.09 -14.17 -31.43
CA GLY A 60 5.93 -15.18 -32.48
C GLY A 60 6.79 -14.88 -33.72
N GLU A 61 6.16 -14.85 -34.90
CA GLU A 61 6.83 -14.53 -36.17
C GLU A 61 7.01 -13.02 -36.42
N ASP A 62 6.24 -12.17 -35.72
CA ASP A 62 6.19 -10.72 -35.93
C ASP A 62 7.15 -9.98 -34.99
N LYS A 63 8.44 -10.16 -35.25
CA LYS A 63 9.50 -9.63 -34.37
C LYS A 63 9.53 -8.09 -34.38
N PRO A 64 9.94 -7.44 -33.27
CA PRO A 64 10.24 -6.02 -33.26
C PRO A 64 11.24 -5.65 -34.36
N VAL A 65 11.07 -4.46 -34.96
CA VAL A 65 11.92 -3.95 -36.04
C VAL A 65 12.53 -2.61 -35.67
N LYS A 66 13.75 -2.35 -36.11
CA LYS A 66 14.43 -1.06 -35.85
C LYS A 66 14.30 -0.16 -37.08
N VAL A 67 13.69 1.01 -36.91
CA VAL A 67 13.53 2.04 -37.96
C VAL A 67 14.13 3.34 -37.44
N ASN A 68 15.17 3.84 -38.12
CA ASN A 68 15.88 5.08 -37.75
C ASN A 68 16.30 5.15 -36.28
N GLY A 69 16.78 4.03 -35.72
CA GLY A 69 17.18 3.96 -34.32
C GLY A 69 16.04 3.69 -33.34
N THR A 70 14.78 3.83 -33.77
CA THR A 70 13.58 3.56 -32.96
C THR A 70 13.13 2.12 -33.11
N THR A 71 12.86 1.43 -32.00
CA THR A 71 12.24 0.10 -32.02
C THR A 71 10.74 0.24 -32.24
N LEU A 72 10.24 -0.34 -33.33
CA LEU A 72 8.82 -0.51 -33.58
C LEU A 72 8.41 -1.93 -33.22
N VAL A 73 7.25 -2.06 -32.57
CA VAL A 73 6.69 -3.33 -32.10
C VAL A 73 5.29 -3.55 -32.67
N PRO A 74 4.86 -4.80 -32.89
CA PRO A 74 3.48 -5.08 -33.24
C PRO A 74 2.54 -4.61 -32.12
N VAL A 75 1.60 -3.74 -32.48
CA VAL A 75 0.66 -3.06 -31.57
C VAL A 75 0.02 -4.01 -30.56
N ARG A 76 -0.58 -5.09 -31.05
CA ARG A 76 -1.47 -5.94 -30.23
C ARG A 76 -0.75 -6.67 -29.09
N MET A 77 0.38 -7.30 -29.39
CA MET A 77 1.06 -8.22 -28.46
C MET A 77 1.64 -7.51 -27.23
N LEU A 78 2.02 -6.24 -27.37
CA LEU A 78 2.54 -5.46 -26.26
C LEU A 78 1.42 -4.75 -25.51
N LEU A 79 0.55 -4.04 -26.21
CA LEU A 79 -0.43 -3.17 -25.57
C LEU A 79 -1.49 -3.97 -24.81
N GLU A 80 -1.88 -5.15 -25.28
CA GLU A 80 -2.73 -6.05 -24.48
C GLU A 80 -2.04 -6.50 -23.18
N LYS A 81 -0.70 -6.70 -23.21
CA LYS A 81 0.09 -7.03 -22.00
C LYS A 81 0.25 -5.84 -21.05
N LEU A 82 0.20 -4.62 -21.56
CA LEU A 82 0.22 -3.38 -20.78
C LEU A 82 -1.21 -2.92 -20.41
N HIS A 83 -2.20 -3.83 -20.44
CA HIS A 83 -3.59 -3.51 -20.08
C HIS A 83 -4.24 -2.40 -20.93
N PHE A 84 -3.92 -2.31 -22.23
CA PHE A 84 -4.61 -1.42 -23.18
C PHE A 84 -5.60 -2.18 -24.05
N GLU A 85 -6.79 -1.60 -24.20
CA GLU A 85 -7.71 -1.89 -25.28
C GLU A 85 -7.30 -1.15 -26.56
N ILE A 86 -7.44 -1.80 -27.70
CA ILE A 86 -6.93 -1.30 -28.98
C ILE A 86 -8.06 -1.25 -30.00
N ASP A 87 -8.33 -0.04 -30.48
CA ASP A 87 -9.22 0.20 -31.62
C ASP A 87 -8.43 0.53 -32.89
N TRP A 88 -8.89 0.02 -34.02
CA TRP A 88 -8.30 0.29 -35.33
C TRP A 88 -9.32 0.88 -36.28
N ASN A 89 -9.07 2.12 -36.70
CA ASN A 89 -9.89 2.78 -37.70
C ASN A 89 -9.29 2.59 -39.11
N GLN A 90 -9.95 1.74 -39.91
CA GLN A 90 -9.50 1.39 -41.26
C GLN A 90 -9.53 2.57 -42.25
N GLU A 91 -10.43 3.54 -42.11
CA GLU A 91 -10.56 4.66 -43.06
C GLU A 91 -9.46 5.70 -42.85
N SER A 92 -9.25 6.09 -41.59
CA SER A 92 -8.24 7.09 -41.20
C SER A 92 -6.84 6.50 -41.00
N GLN A 93 -6.72 5.17 -40.96
CA GLN A 93 -5.49 4.43 -40.62
C GLN A 93 -4.94 4.84 -39.25
N VAL A 94 -5.82 4.96 -38.25
CA VAL A 94 -5.47 5.34 -36.87
C VAL A 94 -5.60 4.13 -35.95
N VAL A 95 -4.55 3.89 -35.16
CA VAL A 95 -4.59 3.02 -33.99
C VAL A 95 -4.90 3.89 -32.77
N THR A 96 -5.92 3.54 -32.01
CA THR A 96 -6.20 4.13 -30.70
C THR A 96 -5.97 3.07 -29.64
N ALA A 97 -5.07 3.35 -28.71
CA ALA A 97 -4.85 2.54 -27.52
C ALA A 97 -5.45 3.30 -26.32
N THR A 98 -6.38 2.66 -25.63
CA THR A 98 -7.03 3.17 -24.43
C THR A 98 -6.65 2.27 -23.29
N SER A 99 -6.06 2.81 -22.23
CA SER A 99 -5.77 1.99 -21.06
C SER A 99 -7.08 1.49 -20.43
N THR A 100 -7.09 0.23 -20.03
CA THR A 100 -8.16 -0.40 -19.25
C THR A 100 -7.84 -0.44 -17.77
N ASP A 101 -6.60 -0.11 -17.40
CA ASP A 101 -6.23 0.01 -16.01
C ASP A 101 -6.88 1.29 -15.45
N PRO A 102 -7.75 1.22 -14.44
CA PRO A 102 -8.36 2.41 -13.84
C PRO A 102 -7.31 3.38 -13.25
N ARG A 103 -6.09 2.91 -13.04
CA ARG A 103 -4.94 3.65 -12.50
C ARG A 103 -4.14 4.36 -13.62
N ASN A 104 -4.45 4.11 -14.88
CA ASN A 104 -3.82 4.74 -16.05
C ASN A 104 -4.90 5.29 -17.00
N VAL A 105 -5.00 6.61 -17.12
CA VAL A 105 -6.03 7.25 -17.98
C VAL A 105 -5.55 7.55 -19.41
N ALA A 106 -4.42 6.97 -19.84
CA ALA A 106 -3.83 7.27 -21.14
C ALA A 106 -4.72 6.82 -22.31
N VAL A 107 -5.03 7.77 -23.19
CA VAL A 107 -5.59 7.53 -24.51
C VAL A 107 -4.61 8.00 -25.57
N ILE A 108 -4.02 7.05 -26.31
CA ILE A 108 -2.96 7.30 -27.29
C ILE A 108 -3.48 7.01 -28.70
N SER A 109 -3.48 8.01 -29.57
CA SER A 109 -3.86 7.89 -30.98
C SER A 109 -2.66 8.08 -31.91
N LEU A 110 -2.44 7.09 -32.78
CA LEU A 110 -1.28 6.97 -33.67
C LEU A 110 -1.76 6.73 -35.11
N GLN A 111 -1.48 7.67 -36.01
CA GLN A 111 -1.82 7.52 -37.43
C GLN A 111 -0.65 6.91 -38.22
N ILE A 112 -0.92 5.89 -39.03
CA ILE A 112 0.09 5.24 -39.88
C ILE A 112 0.71 6.28 -40.83
N GLY A 113 2.06 6.27 -40.90
CA GLY A 113 2.84 7.13 -41.78
C GLY A 113 3.00 8.58 -41.32
N HIS A 114 2.40 8.96 -40.18
CA HIS A 114 2.52 10.31 -39.62
C HIS A 114 3.43 10.31 -38.39
N ASP A 115 4.16 11.40 -38.20
CA ASP A 115 5.11 11.57 -37.10
C ASP A 115 4.55 12.39 -35.93
N THR A 116 3.23 12.54 -35.88
CA THR A 116 2.49 13.20 -34.81
C THR A 116 1.49 12.20 -34.24
N ALA A 117 1.56 12.00 -32.93
CA ALA A 117 0.57 11.25 -32.15
C ALA A 117 -0.24 12.21 -31.27
N TYR A 118 -1.30 11.69 -30.66
CA TYR A 118 -2.07 12.43 -29.67
C TYR A 118 -2.15 11.61 -28.39
N VAL A 119 -1.85 12.22 -27.25
CA VAL A 119 -1.96 11.63 -25.91
C VAL A 119 -2.95 12.48 -25.14
N ASN A 120 -4.08 11.92 -24.72
CA ASN A 120 -5.16 12.65 -24.05
C ASN A 120 -5.56 13.93 -24.84
N SER A 121 -5.67 13.80 -26.16
CA SER A 121 -5.93 14.89 -27.13
C SER A 121 -4.80 15.93 -27.32
N LYS A 122 -3.68 15.83 -26.61
CA LYS A 122 -2.51 16.71 -26.77
C LYS A 122 -1.57 16.17 -27.87
N PRO A 123 -1.15 16.99 -28.86
CA PRO A 123 -0.28 16.53 -29.94
C PRO A 123 1.17 16.32 -29.43
N MET A 124 1.76 15.18 -29.79
CA MET A 124 3.12 14.78 -29.41
C MET A 124 3.93 14.38 -30.67
N LYS A 125 5.23 14.73 -30.69
CA LYS A 125 6.11 14.42 -31.83
C LYS A 125 6.72 13.02 -31.68
N LEU A 126 6.62 12.21 -32.72
CA LEU A 126 7.21 10.88 -32.78
C LEU A 126 8.62 10.92 -33.40
N LEU A 127 9.53 10.13 -32.84
CA LEU A 127 10.87 9.89 -33.41
C LEU A 127 10.82 9.02 -34.68
N ALA A 128 9.80 8.16 -34.79
CA ALA A 128 9.50 7.39 -35.99
C ALA A 128 7.99 7.28 -36.17
N ALA A 129 7.52 7.42 -37.41
CA ALA A 129 6.11 7.24 -37.71
C ALA A 129 5.69 5.76 -37.54
N PRO A 130 4.45 5.48 -37.07
CA PRO A 130 3.88 4.14 -37.09
C PRO A 130 3.84 3.59 -38.51
N GLN A 131 4.06 2.29 -38.68
CA GLN A 131 4.18 1.65 -39.98
C GLN A 131 3.25 0.44 -40.10
N LYS A 132 2.90 0.10 -41.34
CA LYS A 132 2.20 -1.14 -41.65
C LYS A 132 3.19 -2.13 -42.27
N ILE A 133 3.46 -3.23 -41.58
CA ILE A 133 4.40 -4.28 -41.99
C ILE A 133 3.66 -5.62 -41.98
N ASN A 134 3.66 -6.34 -43.11
CA ASN A 134 2.95 -7.63 -43.26
C ASN A 134 1.48 -7.59 -42.80
N GLN A 135 0.76 -6.52 -43.17
CA GLN A 135 -0.63 -6.24 -42.76
C GLN A 135 -0.85 -5.97 -41.27
N LYS A 136 0.21 -5.89 -40.45
CA LYS A 136 0.13 -5.54 -39.03
C LYS A 136 0.62 -4.11 -38.80
N SER A 137 0.01 -3.44 -37.83
CA SER A 137 0.43 -2.11 -37.38
C SER A 137 1.61 -2.24 -36.42
N TYR A 138 2.65 -1.49 -36.69
CA TYR A 138 3.86 -1.38 -35.88
C TYR A 138 3.97 0.05 -35.37
N VAL A 139 4.22 0.19 -34.08
CA VAL A 139 4.19 1.47 -33.37
C VAL A 139 5.49 1.69 -32.59
N PRO A 140 5.91 2.95 -32.36
CA PRO A 140 7.11 3.23 -31.58
C PRO A 140 6.94 2.78 -30.14
N LEU A 141 7.73 1.78 -29.74
CA LEU A 141 7.64 1.16 -28.42
C LEU A 141 7.81 2.18 -27.30
N ARG A 142 8.96 2.86 -27.30
CA ARG A 142 9.36 3.81 -26.25
C ARG A 142 8.31 4.90 -26.05
N PHE A 143 7.76 5.45 -27.14
CA PHE A 143 6.75 6.48 -27.06
C PHE A 143 5.50 6.00 -26.34
N ILE A 144 5.01 4.79 -26.66
CA ILE A 144 3.79 4.30 -26.00
C ILE A 144 4.08 4.03 -24.53
N VAL A 145 5.20 3.39 -24.22
CA VAL A 145 5.56 3.04 -22.84
C VAL A 145 5.69 4.31 -21.97
N GLU A 146 6.47 5.29 -22.42
CA GLU A 146 6.70 6.54 -21.68
C GLU A 146 5.42 7.39 -21.55
N GLU A 147 4.58 7.48 -22.59
CA GLU A 147 3.34 8.27 -22.53
C GLU A 147 2.18 7.54 -21.81
N SER A 148 2.35 6.26 -21.55
CA SER A 148 1.42 5.43 -20.78
C SER A 148 1.80 5.34 -19.30
N GLY A 149 2.86 6.03 -18.84
CA GLY A 149 3.29 6.01 -17.44
C GLY A 149 4.09 4.77 -17.03
N TYR A 150 4.62 4.00 -17.99
CA TYR A 150 5.49 2.86 -17.71
C TYR A 150 6.95 3.27 -17.85
N GLU A 151 7.82 2.66 -17.06
CA GLU A 151 9.27 2.82 -17.22
C GLU A 151 9.82 1.90 -18.31
N ILE A 152 10.90 2.34 -18.97
CA ILE A 152 11.56 1.58 -20.02
C ILE A 152 13.07 1.61 -19.90
N GLU A 153 13.66 0.45 -19.61
CA GLU A 153 15.11 0.28 -19.52
C GLU A 153 15.67 -0.47 -20.73
N TRP A 154 16.90 -0.11 -21.13
CA TRP A 154 17.64 -0.79 -22.18
C TRP A 154 18.96 -1.36 -21.66
N ASP A 155 19.08 -2.68 -21.65
CA ASP A 155 20.34 -3.38 -21.38
C ASP A 155 21.02 -3.78 -22.70
N GLU A 156 22.07 -3.04 -23.06
CA GLU A 156 22.86 -3.29 -24.27
C GLU A 156 23.61 -4.64 -24.22
N LYS A 157 24.08 -5.08 -23.05
CA LYS A 157 24.86 -6.32 -22.92
C LYS A 157 23.97 -7.55 -23.09
N ARG A 158 22.74 -7.48 -22.57
CA ARG A 158 21.74 -8.55 -22.67
C ARG A 158 20.91 -8.46 -23.95
N ASN A 159 20.96 -7.32 -24.66
CA ASN A 159 20.09 -7.00 -25.78
C ASN A 159 18.61 -7.12 -25.36
N GLN A 160 18.28 -6.50 -24.22
CA GLN A 160 17.01 -6.65 -23.52
C GLN A 160 16.39 -5.28 -23.25
N ILE A 161 15.08 -5.17 -23.50
CA ILE A 161 14.24 -4.07 -23.02
C ILE A 161 13.42 -4.60 -21.85
N SER A 162 13.41 -3.88 -20.73
CA SER A 162 12.46 -4.11 -19.63
C SER A 162 11.46 -2.97 -19.61
N ILE A 163 10.19 -3.30 -19.42
CA ILE A 163 9.09 -2.36 -19.29
C ILE A 163 8.44 -2.68 -17.96
N ASP A 164 8.37 -1.70 -17.08
CA ASP A 164 7.87 -1.90 -15.73
C ASP A 164 6.71 -0.93 -15.50
N THR A 165 5.61 -1.48 -14.97
CA THR A 165 4.41 -0.74 -14.62
C THR A 165 4.71 0.19 -13.45
N VAL A 166 4.69 1.51 -13.69
CA VAL A 166 4.72 2.50 -12.60
C VAL A 166 3.29 2.93 -12.34
N ILE A 167 2.71 2.37 -11.30
CA ILE A 167 1.40 2.78 -10.83
C ILE A 167 1.63 3.47 -9.50
N GLU A 168 1.59 4.79 -9.57
CA GLU A 168 1.70 5.61 -8.38
C GLU A 168 0.47 5.40 -7.50
N SER A 169 0.72 5.16 -6.22
CA SER A 169 -0.37 5.11 -5.25
C SER A 169 -0.95 6.51 -5.04
N ARG A 170 -2.28 6.58 -5.05
CA ARG A 170 -3.01 7.86 -4.93
C ARG A 170 -3.07 8.37 -3.51
N GLY A 171 -3.22 7.46 -2.54
CA GLY A 171 -3.31 7.78 -1.12
C GLY A 171 -4.43 8.77 -0.77
N PHE A 172 -4.28 9.35 0.42
CA PHE A 172 -5.29 10.21 1.03
C PHE A 172 -4.67 11.55 1.43
N LEU A 173 -4.55 12.48 0.47
CA LEU A 173 -3.90 13.77 0.69
C LEU A 173 -4.89 14.95 0.63
N TRP A 174 -4.82 15.83 1.62
CA TRP A 174 -5.53 17.11 1.64
C TRP A 174 -4.57 18.25 1.96
N LYS A 175 -5.00 19.46 1.64
CA LYS A 175 -4.31 20.71 1.97
C LYS A 175 -5.25 21.66 2.69
N ALA A 176 -4.80 22.20 3.81
CA ALA A 176 -5.42 23.31 4.52
C ALA A 176 -4.46 24.52 4.54
N GLU A 177 -5.00 25.72 4.38
CA GLU A 177 -4.20 26.95 4.32
C GLU A 177 -4.81 28.06 5.16
N ASN A 178 -3.96 28.86 5.79
CA ASN A 178 -4.36 30.09 6.48
C ASN A 178 -3.26 31.15 6.37
N GLY A 179 -3.44 32.10 5.45
CA GLY A 179 -2.40 33.07 5.11
C GLY A 179 -1.22 32.38 4.45
N ASP A 180 -0.03 32.52 5.03
CA ASP A 180 1.20 31.89 4.53
C ASP A 180 1.50 30.54 5.24
N ASN A 181 0.64 30.08 6.14
CA ASN A 181 0.78 28.76 6.78
C ASN A 181 0.04 27.71 5.96
N VAL A 182 0.73 26.60 5.68
CA VAL A 182 0.20 25.47 4.91
C VAL A 182 0.28 24.20 5.76
N VAL A 183 -0.79 23.42 5.76
CA VAL A 183 -0.79 22.07 6.32
C VAL A 183 -1.25 21.09 5.25
N TYR A 184 -0.37 20.14 4.90
CA TYR A 184 -0.75 18.96 4.15
C TYR A 184 -1.14 17.85 5.14
N LEU A 185 -2.25 17.17 4.89
CA LEU A 185 -2.79 16.09 5.71
C LEU A 185 -2.75 14.80 4.89
N LEU A 186 -1.88 13.86 5.24
CA LEU A 186 -1.77 12.55 4.60
C LEU A 186 -2.30 11.47 5.55
N GLY A 187 -3.31 10.72 5.09
CA GLY A 187 -3.78 9.52 5.76
C GLY A 187 -2.82 8.36 5.54
N SER A 188 -2.22 7.82 6.61
CA SER A 188 -1.28 6.69 6.55
C SER A 188 -1.95 5.33 6.78
N ILE A 189 -1.24 4.29 6.37
CA ILE A 189 -1.42 2.92 6.85
C ILE A 189 -0.08 2.45 7.43
N HIS A 190 -0.13 1.61 8.46
CA HIS A 190 1.04 1.21 9.27
C HIS A 190 1.90 0.11 8.64
N VAL A 191 1.35 -0.64 7.69
CA VAL A 191 2.02 -1.72 6.99
C VAL A 191 1.78 -1.57 5.49
N ALA A 192 2.77 -1.91 4.68
CA ALA A 192 2.67 -1.89 3.23
C ALA A 192 3.60 -2.93 2.60
N ASN A 193 3.48 -3.13 1.29
CA ASN A 193 4.46 -3.88 0.51
C ASN A 193 5.05 -2.98 -0.58
N GLU A 194 6.05 -3.49 -1.31
CA GLU A 194 6.74 -2.74 -2.38
C GLU A 194 5.77 -2.21 -3.47
N ALA A 195 4.64 -2.88 -3.69
CA ALA A 195 3.66 -2.47 -4.68
C ALA A 195 2.88 -1.20 -4.31
N MET A 196 3.02 -0.71 -3.07
CA MET A 196 2.52 0.61 -2.68
C MET A 196 3.34 1.75 -3.30
N TYR A 197 4.58 1.48 -3.72
CA TYR A 197 5.51 2.48 -4.19
C TYR A 197 5.73 2.40 -5.71
N PRO A 198 5.99 3.53 -6.40
CA PRO A 198 6.17 4.87 -5.85
C PRO A 198 4.86 5.57 -5.42
N LEU A 199 4.98 6.60 -4.59
CA LEU A 199 3.88 7.52 -4.27
C LEU A 199 3.77 8.58 -5.36
N ARG A 200 2.54 9.08 -5.62
CA ARG A 200 2.35 10.15 -6.61
C ARG A 200 3.11 11.43 -6.25
N ASP A 201 3.52 12.16 -7.29
CA ASP A 201 4.29 13.40 -7.19
C ASP A 201 3.67 14.41 -6.20
N GLU A 202 2.33 14.55 -6.16
CA GLU A 202 1.71 15.53 -5.25
C GLU A 202 1.99 15.24 -3.77
N ILE A 203 2.17 13.97 -3.38
CA ILE A 203 2.51 13.60 -2.00
C ILE A 203 3.98 13.94 -1.73
N THR A 204 4.88 13.53 -2.62
CA THR A 204 6.33 13.69 -2.42
C THR A 204 6.76 15.16 -2.55
N GLU A 205 6.15 15.93 -3.46
CA GLU A 205 6.33 17.38 -3.58
C GLU A 205 5.85 18.11 -2.31
N ALA A 206 4.66 17.78 -1.81
CA ALA A 206 4.13 18.38 -0.58
C ALA A 206 5.02 18.12 0.64
N PHE A 207 5.61 16.92 0.75
CA PHE A 207 6.59 16.62 1.78
C PHE A 207 7.90 17.40 1.58
N SER A 208 8.39 17.52 0.34
CA SER A 208 9.64 18.23 0.04
C SER A 208 9.58 19.74 0.37
N GLU A 209 8.38 20.32 0.37
CA GLU A 209 8.12 21.71 0.76
C GLU A 209 8.00 21.91 2.27
N ALA A 210 7.98 20.84 3.07
CA ALA A 210 7.67 20.89 4.48
C ALA A 210 8.83 21.40 5.34
N ASP A 211 8.52 22.31 6.26
CA ASP A 211 9.44 22.74 7.31
C ASP A 211 9.41 21.78 8.51
N TYR A 212 8.30 21.06 8.69
CA TYR A 212 8.05 20.13 9.80
C TYR A 212 7.25 18.91 9.34
N LEU A 213 7.59 17.74 9.88
CA LEU A 213 6.75 16.54 9.83
C LEU A 213 6.00 16.44 11.17
N ALA A 214 4.69 16.28 11.14
CA ALA A 214 3.88 16.01 12.32
C ALA A 214 3.26 14.62 12.21
N VAL A 215 3.55 13.74 13.17
CA VAL A 215 3.06 12.35 13.22
C VAL A 215 2.25 12.13 14.50
N GLU A 216 1.50 11.03 14.58
CA GLU A 216 0.83 10.65 15.83
C GLU A 216 1.84 10.50 16.99
N VAL A 217 2.85 9.66 16.78
CA VAL A 217 3.94 9.37 17.72
C VAL A 217 5.23 9.19 16.92
N ASP A 218 6.35 9.72 17.41
CA ASP A 218 7.65 9.54 16.79
C ASP A 218 8.29 8.23 17.27
N VAL A 219 8.19 7.18 16.46
CA VAL A 219 8.76 5.86 16.76
C VAL A 219 10.23 5.74 16.36
N THR A 220 10.82 6.77 15.74
CA THR A 220 12.23 6.75 15.34
C THR A 220 13.18 6.97 16.51
N VAL A 221 12.66 7.54 17.60
CA VAL A 221 13.41 7.74 18.83
C VAL A 221 13.41 6.44 19.62
N GLU A 222 14.56 5.77 19.67
CA GLU A 222 14.74 4.58 20.50
C GLU A 222 14.35 4.87 21.96
N ASN A 223 13.34 4.14 22.45
CA ASN A 223 12.94 4.16 23.84
C ASN A 223 13.14 2.76 24.45
N PRO A 224 14.28 2.52 25.16
CA PRO A 224 14.60 1.20 25.69
C PRO A 224 13.62 0.73 26.78
N ASP A 225 12.83 1.63 27.36
CA ASP A 225 11.87 1.32 28.42
C ASP A 225 10.45 1.08 27.88
N LEU A 226 10.19 1.34 26.59
CA LEU A 226 8.84 1.26 26.00
C LEU A 226 8.22 -0.14 26.10
N GLY A 227 8.98 -1.18 25.73
CA GLY A 227 8.49 -2.55 25.80
C GLY A 227 8.11 -2.98 27.23
N ALA A 228 8.97 -2.66 28.21
CA ALA A 228 8.70 -2.95 29.61
C ALA A 228 7.51 -2.14 30.16
N TYR A 229 7.31 -0.92 29.68
CA TYR A 229 6.16 -0.09 30.03
C TYR A 229 4.85 -0.71 29.50
N ILE A 230 4.81 -1.14 28.24
CA ILE A 230 3.62 -1.76 27.63
C ILE A 230 3.30 -3.09 28.32
N GLU A 231 4.31 -3.94 28.58
CA GLU A 231 4.14 -5.21 29.29
C GLU A 231 3.62 -4.99 30.71
N ASP A 232 4.19 -4.05 31.47
CA ASP A 232 3.71 -3.73 32.82
C ASP A 232 2.28 -3.19 32.81
N LEU A 233 1.93 -2.39 31.80
CA LEU A 233 0.57 -1.86 31.65
C LEU A 233 -0.42 -3.00 31.36
N GLY A 234 -0.11 -3.88 30.42
CA GLY A 234 -1.00 -4.97 30.00
C GLY A 234 -0.98 -6.22 30.86
N THR A 235 -0.39 -6.19 32.07
CA THR A 235 -0.27 -7.36 32.95
C THR A 235 -1.15 -7.22 34.20
N TYR A 236 -1.92 -8.27 34.52
CA TYR A 236 -2.72 -8.31 35.74
C TYR A 236 -1.87 -8.27 37.01
N LYS A 237 -2.24 -7.35 37.93
CA LYS A 237 -1.54 -7.12 39.21
C LYS A 237 -2.39 -7.48 40.44
N ASP A 238 -3.65 -7.84 40.25
CA ASP A 238 -4.62 -8.13 41.31
C ASP A 238 -4.76 -9.64 41.63
N GLY A 239 -4.03 -10.49 40.90
CA GLY A 239 -4.05 -11.94 41.03
C GLY A 239 -5.14 -12.65 40.21
N THR A 240 -5.92 -11.91 39.41
CA THR A 240 -6.75 -12.48 38.35
C THR A 240 -5.91 -12.83 37.11
N THR A 241 -6.50 -13.54 36.17
CA THR A 241 -5.89 -13.89 34.88
C THR A 241 -6.84 -13.58 33.73
N LEU A 242 -6.35 -13.64 32.48
CA LEU A 242 -7.16 -13.45 31.27
C LEU A 242 -8.48 -14.24 31.31
N ARG A 243 -8.42 -15.49 31.79
CA ARG A 243 -9.58 -16.38 31.96
C ARG A 243 -10.70 -15.81 32.83
N ASN A 244 -10.39 -14.89 33.76
CA ASN A 244 -11.38 -14.25 34.62
C ASN A 244 -12.13 -13.10 33.95
N HIS A 245 -11.60 -12.56 32.85
CA HIS A 245 -12.05 -11.31 32.22
C HIS A 245 -12.60 -11.49 30.80
N VAL A 246 -12.60 -12.72 30.28
CA VAL A 246 -13.22 -13.06 28.99
C VAL A 246 -14.24 -14.17 29.16
N SER A 247 -15.16 -14.30 28.21
CA SER A 247 -16.11 -15.41 28.20
C SER A 247 -15.41 -16.78 28.11
N PRO A 248 -16.03 -17.85 28.66
CA PRO A 248 -15.54 -19.22 28.48
C PRO A 248 -15.35 -19.61 27.02
N GLU A 249 -16.17 -19.06 26.12
CA GLU A 249 -16.11 -19.27 24.69
C GLU A 249 -14.85 -18.66 24.08
N VAL A 250 -14.59 -17.36 24.30
CA VAL A 250 -13.38 -16.69 23.80
C VAL A 250 -12.11 -17.34 24.35
N TYR A 251 -12.09 -17.69 25.63
CA TYR A 251 -10.95 -18.39 26.22
C TYR A 251 -10.71 -19.78 25.61
N ALA A 252 -11.76 -20.50 25.24
CA ALA A 252 -11.64 -21.79 24.57
C ALA A 252 -11.04 -21.65 23.16
N TYR A 253 -11.53 -20.68 22.37
CA TYR A 253 -10.99 -20.39 21.05
C TYR A 253 -9.52 -19.94 21.10
N LEU A 254 -9.17 -19.10 22.08
CA LEU A 254 -7.78 -18.73 22.30
C LEU A 254 -6.91 -19.97 22.57
N GLY A 255 -7.38 -20.89 23.41
CA GLY A 255 -6.65 -22.13 23.69
C GLY A 255 -6.47 -23.03 22.46
N GLU A 256 -7.46 -23.08 21.57
CA GLU A 256 -7.38 -23.79 20.29
C GLU A 256 -6.32 -23.15 19.38
N LEU A 257 -6.40 -21.83 19.17
CA LEU A 257 -5.44 -21.07 18.38
C LEU A 257 -4.01 -21.23 18.92
N LEU A 258 -3.79 -21.04 20.23
CA LEU A 258 -2.46 -21.21 20.82
C LEU A 258 -1.93 -22.63 20.64
N THR A 259 -2.79 -23.65 20.67
CA THR A 259 -2.37 -25.03 20.39
C THR A 259 -1.93 -25.20 18.93
N GLU A 260 -2.64 -24.58 17.98
CA GLU A 260 -2.30 -24.59 16.56
C GLU A 260 -0.96 -23.88 16.29
N LEU A 261 -0.70 -22.79 17.01
CA LEU A 261 0.56 -22.04 17.01
C LEU A 261 1.70 -22.72 17.80
N GLU A 262 1.46 -23.91 18.36
CA GLU A 262 2.41 -24.63 19.23
C GLU A 262 2.83 -23.85 20.50
N VAL A 263 2.01 -22.91 20.94
CA VAL A 263 2.17 -22.09 22.16
C VAL A 263 1.39 -22.73 23.33
N PRO A 264 1.92 -22.73 24.57
CA PRO A 264 1.16 -23.20 25.73
C PRO A 264 -0.18 -22.45 25.89
N THR A 265 -1.28 -23.17 26.11
CA THR A 265 -2.63 -22.58 26.14
C THR A 265 -2.88 -21.55 27.25
N GLY A 266 -2.01 -21.49 28.27
CA GLY A 266 -2.03 -20.47 29.33
C GLY A 266 -0.93 -19.42 29.20
N ALA A 267 -0.25 -19.34 28.06
CA ALA A 267 0.88 -18.41 27.86
C ALA A 267 0.45 -16.93 27.98
N LEU A 268 -0.80 -16.62 27.63
CA LEU A 268 -1.35 -15.28 27.69
C LEU A 268 -2.20 -15.01 28.95
N ASP A 269 -2.30 -15.98 29.88
CA ASP A 269 -3.04 -15.81 31.14
C ASP A 269 -2.61 -14.59 31.98
N PRO A 270 -1.32 -14.20 32.02
CA PRO A 270 -0.90 -13.01 32.78
C PRO A 270 -1.41 -11.68 32.23
N TYR A 271 -1.84 -11.63 30.96
CA TYR A 271 -2.08 -10.38 30.25
C TYR A 271 -3.55 -10.01 30.13
N GLU A 272 -3.83 -8.72 30.07
CA GLU A 272 -5.13 -8.17 29.73
C GLU A 272 -5.51 -8.47 28.27
N PRO A 273 -6.82 -8.58 27.94
CA PRO A 273 -7.24 -8.98 26.60
C PRO A 273 -6.73 -8.05 25.48
N TRP A 274 -6.62 -6.74 25.71
CA TRP A 274 -6.06 -5.82 24.71
C TRP A 274 -4.58 -6.11 24.40
N TYR A 275 -3.80 -6.50 25.40
CA TYR A 275 -2.38 -6.77 25.18
C TYR A 275 -2.19 -8.15 24.56
N ALA A 276 -3.00 -9.13 24.97
CA ALA A 276 -3.08 -10.43 24.31
C ALA A 276 -3.48 -10.29 22.83
N SER A 277 -4.41 -9.38 22.49
CA SER A 277 -4.80 -9.14 21.10
C SER A 277 -3.63 -8.59 20.27
N MET A 278 -2.89 -7.61 20.79
CA MET A 278 -1.69 -7.06 20.12
C MET A 278 -0.60 -8.11 19.87
N ILE A 279 -0.38 -9.03 20.82
CA ILE A 279 0.56 -10.14 20.63
C ILE A 279 0.10 -11.04 19.49
N LEU A 280 -1.19 -11.38 19.43
CA LEU A 280 -1.74 -12.21 18.36
C LEU A 280 -1.66 -11.51 17.00
N ASP A 281 -1.98 -10.23 16.92
CA ASP A 281 -1.89 -9.44 15.69
C ASP A 281 -0.44 -9.37 15.18
N SER A 282 0.53 -9.21 16.09
CA SER A 282 1.96 -9.27 15.76
C SER A 282 2.34 -10.62 15.17
N VAL A 283 1.87 -11.74 15.75
CA VAL A 283 2.14 -13.09 15.22
C VAL A 283 1.48 -13.28 13.86
N ALA A 284 0.25 -12.80 13.67
CA ALA A 284 -0.47 -12.89 12.40
C ALA A 284 0.27 -12.14 11.27
N SER A 285 0.93 -11.02 11.61
CA SER A 285 1.67 -10.21 10.64
C SER A 285 2.99 -10.84 10.16
N GLU A 286 3.62 -11.75 10.92
CA GLU A 286 4.95 -12.30 10.60
C GLU A 286 4.98 -13.11 9.28
N ASP A 287 3.88 -13.74 8.91
CA ASP A 287 3.73 -14.50 7.66
C ASP A 287 3.06 -13.69 6.53
N SER A 288 2.78 -12.39 6.76
CA SER A 288 2.17 -11.52 5.76
C SER A 288 3.18 -10.99 4.75
N GLU A 289 2.71 -10.58 3.57
CA GLU A 289 3.55 -9.88 2.59
C GLU A 289 3.77 -8.40 2.91
N TYR A 290 3.15 -7.91 3.99
CA TYR A 290 3.19 -6.53 4.45
C TYR A 290 4.29 -6.34 5.51
N ASP A 291 5.00 -5.23 5.41
CA ASP A 291 6.08 -4.83 6.31
C ASP A 291 5.74 -3.49 6.95
N ALA A 292 5.93 -3.39 8.26
CA ALA A 292 5.76 -2.15 9.01
C ALA A 292 6.81 -1.10 8.64
N GLU A 293 8.02 -1.49 8.25
CA GLU A 293 9.07 -0.58 7.79
C GLU A 293 8.70 0.10 6.46
N LEU A 294 7.83 -0.55 5.67
CA LEU A 294 7.27 0.00 4.44
C LEU A 294 5.98 0.81 4.68
N GLY A 295 5.44 0.84 5.90
CA GLY A 295 4.27 1.65 6.25
C GLY A 295 4.44 3.13 5.90
N ILE A 296 3.37 3.81 5.52
CA ILE A 296 3.41 5.19 5.03
C ILE A 296 3.87 6.17 6.12
N ASP A 297 3.53 5.88 7.37
CA ASP A 297 4.04 6.59 8.54
C ASP A 297 5.55 6.43 8.70
N ASN A 298 6.06 5.19 8.72
CA ASN A 298 7.50 4.91 8.83
C ASN A 298 8.29 5.46 7.63
N TYR A 299 7.75 5.35 6.43
CA TYR A 299 8.34 5.94 5.22
C TYR A 299 8.61 7.45 5.41
N PHE A 300 7.60 8.24 5.78
CA PHE A 300 7.79 9.67 5.94
C PHE A 300 8.63 10.05 7.17
N MET A 301 8.58 9.27 8.26
CA MET A 301 9.49 9.47 9.39
C MET A 301 10.95 9.25 8.99
N ASN A 302 11.25 8.20 8.23
CA ASN A 302 12.59 7.92 7.71
C ASN A 302 13.05 9.02 6.73
N GLU A 303 12.20 9.42 5.78
CA GLU A 303 12.48 10.52 4.86
C GLU A 303 12.75 11.84 5.60
N ALA A 304 12.04 12.10 6.71
CA ALA A 304 12.28 13.28 7.53
C ALA A 304 13.64 13.24 8.23
N LEU A 305 14.08 12.08 8.72
CA LEU A 305 15.43 11.90 9.28
C LEU A 305 16.51 12.13 8.22
N GLU A 306 16.34 11.59 7.01
CA GLU A 306 17.29 11.77 5.90
C GLU A 306 17.37 13.23 5.45
N SER A 307 16.21 13.87 5.33
CA SER A 307 16.06 15.28 4.91
C SER A 307 16.32 16.28 6.04
N LYS A 308 16.47 15.80 7.28
CA LYS A 308 16.62 16.60 8.52
C LYS A 308 15.45 17.56 8.77
N ILE A 309 14.26 17.13 8.39
CA ILE A 309 13.01 17.80 8.71
C ILE A 309 12.68 17.44 10.17
N PRO A 310 12.47 18.42 11.07
CA PRO A 310 12.10 18.12 12.45
C PRO A 310 10.75 17.42 12.55
N ILE A 311 10.70 16.34 13.34
CA ILE A 311 9.49 15.56 13.63
C ILE A 311 8.79 16.13 14.88
N MET A 312 7.46 16.21 14.83
CA MET A 312 6.59 16.67 15.90
C MET A 312 5.53 15.62 16.21
N GLU A 313 5.19 15.44 17.49
CA GLU A 313 4.19 14.47 17.92
C GLU A 313 2.82 15.13 18.19
N LEU A 314 1.79 14.57 17.56
CA LEU A 314 0.39 14.95 17.76
C LEU A 314 -0.21 14.26 18.98
N GLU A 315 0.40 13.20 19.49
CA GLU A 315 -0.01 12.47 20.68
C GLU A 315 1.22 12.05 21.49
N SER A 316 1.04 11.12 22.43
CA SER A 316 2.14 10.47 23.15
C SER A 316 1.90 8.96 23.15
N TYR A 317 2.97 8.16 23.11
CA TYR A 317 2.82 6.71 23.19
C TYR A 317 2.12 6.31 24.50
N GLU A 318 2.36 6.99 25.63
CA GLU A 318 1.68 6.68 26.89
C GLU A 318 0.18 6.89 26.82
N SER A 319 -0.30 7.94 26.13
CA SER A 319 -1.73 8.15 25.95
C SER A 319 -2.36 7.09 25.06
N GLN A 320 -1.67 6.65 24.01
CA GLN A 320 -2.17 5.62 23.10
C GLN A 320 -2.28 4.26 23.81
N PHE A 321 -1.25 3.81 24.54
CA PHE A 321 -1.32 2.52 25.24
C PHE A 321 -2.28 2.55 26.42
N LYS A 322 -2.35 3.64 27.19
CA LYS A 322 -3.34 3.77 28.27
C LYS A 322 -4.78 3.75 27.79
N MET A 323 -5.04 4.19 26.56
CA MET A 323 -6.37 4.12 25.99
C MET A 323 -6.84 2.67 25.90
N PHE A 324 -5.98 1.73 25.46
CA PHE A 324 -6.31 0.31 25.39
C PHE A 324 -6.60 -0.31 26.77
N ASP A 325 -5.75 -0.02 27.76
CA ASP A 325 -5.92 -0.39 29.17
C ASP A 325 -7.22 0.19 29.78
N SER A 326 -7.68 1.35 29.29
CA SER A 326 -8.88 2.02 29.81
C SER A 326 -10.19 1.50 29.22
N PHE A 327 -10.14 0.63 28.20
CA PHE A 327 -11.35 0.03 27.64
C PHE A 327 -12.05 -0.89 28.64
N SER A 328 -13.37 -0.96 28.55
CA SER A 328 -14.17 -1.93 29.31
C SER A 328 -13.81 -3.37 28.94
N ASP A 329 -13.97 -4.29 29.90
CA ASP A 329 -13.74 -5.73 29.67
C ASP A 329 -14.45 -6.23 28.40
N ALA A 330 -15.64 -5.71 28.10
CA ALA A 330 -16.42 -6.08 26.93
C ALA A 330 -15.79 -5.63 25.61
N VAL A 331 -15.15 -4.45 25.57
CA VAL A 331 -14.42 -3.97 24.38
C VAL A 331 -13.09 -4.70 24.25
N GLN A 332 -12.37 -4.89 25.36
CA GLN A 332 -11.12 -5.65 25.34
C GLN A 332 -11.35 -7.11 24.90
N GLU A 333 -12.41 -7.76 25.36
CA GLU A 333 -12.80 -9.10 24.89
C GLU A 333 -13.13 -9.10 23.39
N GLN A 334 -13.78 -8.06 22.87
CA GLN A 334 -14.03 -7.94 21.42
C GLN A 334 -12.73 -7.79 20.61
N LEU A 335 -11.76 -7.01 21.10
CA LEU A 335 -10.44 -6.88 20.46
C LEU A 335 -9.77 -8.25 20.36
N LEU A 336 -9.68 -8.97 21.49
CA LEU A 336 -9.09 -10.30 21.52
C LEU A 336 -9.83 -11.28 20.60
N ALA A 337 -11.18 -11.26 20.61
CA ALA A 337 -11.96 -12.12 19.74
C ALA A 337 -11.74 -11.80 18.25
N GLY A 338 -11.57 -10.52 17.90
CA GLY A 338 -11.22 -10.08 16.55
C GLY A 338 -9.85 -10.60 16.10
N SER A 339 -8.82 -10.47 16.95
CA SER A 339 -7.49 -10.99 16.68
C SER A 339 -7.44 -12.51 16.61
N ILE A 340 -8.31 -13.24 17.32
CA ILE A 340 -8.43 -14.70 17.14
C ILE A 340 -9.09 -15.01 15.80
N TYR A 341 -10.12 -14.25 15.41
CA TYR A 341 -10.87 -14.46 14.18
C TYR A 341 -10.03 -14.24 12.93
N SER A 342 -9.10 -13.29 12.93
CA SER A 342 -8.24 -12.97 11.77
C SER A 342 -7.41 -14.17 11.30
N PHE A 343 -6.98 -15.07 12.20
CA PHE A 343 -6.26 -16.31 11.84
C PHE A 343 -7.09 -17.29 11.00
N TYR A 344 -8.41 -17.15 10.98
CA TYR A 344 -9.33 -18.05 10.29
C TYR A 344 -9.97 -17.43 9.03
N GLN A 345 -9.64 -16.18 8.71
CA GLN A 345 -10.13 -15.52 7.50
C GLN A 345 -9.31 -15.97 6.27
N GLU A 346 -9.99 -16.18 5.14
CA GLU A 346 -9.34 -16.51 3.87
C GLU A 346 -8.86 -15.25 3.10
N GLU A 347 -9.53 -14.11 3.31
CA GLU A 347 -9.16 -12.80 2.76
C GLU A 347 -8.55 -11.93 3.87
N ASP A 348 -7.36 -11.37 3.61
CA ASP A 348 -6.64 -10.51 4.55
C ASP A 348 -7.28 -9.12 4.53
N SER A 349 -7.78 -8.65 5.68
CA SER A 349 -8.32 -7.28 5.81
C SER A 349 -7.29 -6.19 5.49
N THR A 350 -6.00 -6.53 5.51
CA THR A 350 -4.90 -5.67 5.10
C THR A 350 -4.90 -5.44 3.60
N ASP A 351 -5.32 -6.42 2.80
CA ASP A 351 -5.46 -6.30 1.34
C ASP A 351 -6.51 -5.24 0.98
N ASP A 352 -7.65 -5.25 1.66
CA ASP A 352 -8.69 -4.24 1.46
C ASP A 352 -8.17 -2.83 1.76
N LEU A 353 -7.46 -2.66 2.88
CA LEU A 353 -6.85 -1.38 3.25
C LEU A 353 -5.78 -0.94 2.26
N PHE A 354 -4.95 -1.87 1.80
CA PHE A 354 -3.94 -1.64 0.78
C PHE A 354 -4.59 -1.16 -0.52
N GLU A 355 -5.58 -1.89 -1.04
CA GLU A 355 -6.28 -1.53 -2.28
C GLU A 355 -6.98 -0.17 -2.16
N MET A 356 -7.62 0.09 -1.02
CA MET A 356 -8.24 1.39 -0.72
C MET A 356 -7.22 2.53 -0.77
N TRP A 357 -6.04 2.33 -0.16
CA TRP A 357 -5.00 3.35 -0.10
C TRP A 357 -4.36 3.60 -1.46
N VAL A 358 -4.00 2.53 -2.18
CA VAL A 358 -3.44 2.59 -3.54
C VAL A 358 -4.40 3.33 -4.49
N ASN A 359 -5.70 3.02 -4.42
CA ASN A 359 -6.71 3.64 -5.28
C ASN A 359 -7.18 5.03 -4.80
N GLY A 360 -6.86 5.41 -3.56
CA GLY A 360 -7.36 6.63 -2.92
C GLY A 360 -8.88 6.63 -2.75
N ASP A 361 -9.48 5.49 -2.44
CA ASP A 361 -10.93 5.33 -2.29
C ASP A 361 -11.42 5.89 -0.95
N VAL A 362 -11.74 7.19 -0.94
CA VAL A 362 -12.26 7.86 0.26
C VAL A 362 -13.71 7.49 0.56
N GLU A 363 -14.48 7.03 -0.41
CA GLU A 363 -15.86 6.60 -0.14
C GLU A 363 -15.83 5.33 0.71
N GLN A 364 -15.02 4.35 0.33
CA GLN A 364 -14.83 3.13 1.10
C GLN A 364 -14.16 3.40 2.45
N LEU A 365 -13.17 4.31 2.50
CA LEU A 365 -12.54 4.70 3.77
C LEU A 365 -13.54 5.38 4.72
N THR A 366 -14.41 6.23 4.18
CA THR A 366 -15.46 6.87 4.97
C THR A 366 -16.47 5.84 5.48
N GLN A 367 -16.83 4.84 4.67
CA GLN A 367 -17.70 3.77 5.11
C GLN A 367 -17.06 2.95 6.23
N MET A 368 -15.77 2.62 6.13
CA MET A 368 -15.04 1.94 7.19
C MET A 368 -15.04 2.74 8.50
N ALA A 369 -14.82 4.06 8.44
CA ALA A 369 -14.90 4.94 9.60
C ALA A 369 -16.32 4.99 10.21
N VAL A 370 -17.37 4.89 9.38
CA VAL A 370 -18.76 4.77 9.83
C VAL A 370 -19.00 3.42 10.52
N ASP A 371 -18.48 2.33 9.98
CA ASP A 371 -18.66 0.99 10.54
C ASP A 371 -18.01 0.88 11.91
N THR A 372 -16.91 1.61 12.16
CA THR A 372 -16.29 1.72 13.49
C THR A 372 -17.27 2.24 14.56
N LYS A 373 -18.29 3.04 14.18
CA LYS A 373 -19.32 3.54 15.12
C LYS A 373 -20.22 2.44 15.70
N ALA A 374 -20.13 1.20 15.20
CA ALA A 374 -20.85 0.06 15.75
C ALA A 374 -20.52 -0.22 17.22
N ASP A 375 -19.28 0.07 17.64
CA ASP A 375 -18.88 0.12 19.04
C ASP A 375 -18.58 1.57 19.46
N ALA A 376 -19.48 2.15 20.25
CA ALA A 376 -19.42 3.57 20.61
C ALA A 376 -18.24 3.90 21.55
N GLU A 377 -17.79 2.95 22.36
CA GLU A 377 -16.65 3.14 23.27
C GLU A 377 -15.35 3.12 22.47
N TYR A 378 -15.17 2.10 21.62
CA TYR A 378 -14.03 1.99 20.72
C TYR A 378 -13.94 3.20 19.78
N TYR A 379 -15.04 3.54 19.10
CA TYR A 379 -15.10 4.69 18.20
C TYR A 379 -14.71 6.00 18.90
N LYS A 380 -15.26 6.22 20.10
CA LYS A 380 -15.01 7.44 20.86
C LYS A 380 -13.53 7.58 21.21
N ALA A 381 -12.92 6.50 21.70
CA ALA A 381 -11.54 6.52 22.15
C ALA A 381 -10.54 6.56 20.98
N MET A 382 -10.75 5.70 19.97
CA MET A 382 -9.82 5.54 18.85
C MET A 382 -9.85 6.68 17.85
N LEU A 383 -11.01 7.31 17.64
CA LEU A 383 -11.19 8.34 16.61
C LEU A 383 -11.64 9.67 17.20
N LEU A 384 -12.80 9.74 17.85
CA LEU A 384 -13.41 11.02 18.22
C LEU A 384 -12.53 11.86 19.14
N ASP A 385 -12.13 11.32 20.30
CA ASP A 385 -11.36 12.09 21.29
C ASP A 385 -9.98 12.48 20.74
N ARG A 386 -9.34 11.57 20.00
CA ARG A 386 -8.02 11.79 19.39
C ARG A 386 -8.08 12.84 18.29
N ASN A 387 -9.07 12.77 17.40
CA ASN A 387 -9.29 13.75 16.33
C ASN A 387 -9.47 15.16 16.87
N VAL A 388 -10.21 15.34 17.96
CA VAL A 388 -10.39 16.67 18.58
C VAL A 388 -9.06 17.23 19.08
N LEU A 389 -8.23 16.40 19.74
CA LEU A 389 -6.92 16.82 20.24
C LEU A 389 -5.94 17.13 19.11
N MET A 390 -5.90 16.27 18.08
CA MET A 390 -5.06 16.45 16.90
C MET A 390 -5.48 17.70 16.10
N ALA A 391 -6.79 17.92 15.90
CA ALA A 391 -7.30 19.09 15.21
C ALA A 391 -6.92 20.40 15.93
N ASP A 392 -6.93 20.43 17.27
CA ASP A 392 -6.48 21.63 18.02
C ASP A 392 -4.98 21.89 17.85
N LYS A 393 -4.14 20.83 17.82
CA LYS A 393 -2.71 20.96 17.49
C LYS A 393 -2.50 21.48 16.05
N ILE A 394 -3.22 20.92 15.08
CA ILE A 394 -3.15 21.32 13.66
C ILE A 394 -3.62 22.76 13.46
N LYS A 395 -4.66 23.19 14.17
CA LYS A 395 -5.08 24.59 14.23
C LYS A 395 -3.95 25.49 14.75
N GLY A 396 -3.15 25.01 15.71
CA GLY A 396 -1.93 25.69 16.17
C GLY A 396 -0.94 25.93 15.04
N PHE A 397 -0.74 24.94 14.15
CA PHE A 397 0.11 25.07 12.96
C PHE A 397 -0.42 26.14 11.98
N LEU A 398 -1.73 26.09 11.68
CA LEU A 398 -2.39 27.06 10.78
C LEU A 398 -2.39 28.51 11.33
N THR A 399 -2.29 28.68 12.65
CA THR A 399 -2.32 30.00 13.32
C THR A 399 -0.96 30.47 13.82
N GLY A 400 0.11 29.75 13.45
CA GLY A 400 1.48 30.08 13.77
C GLY A 400 1.86 31.50 13.34
N SER A 401 2.64 32.19 14.18
CA SER A 401 3.07 33.57 13.90
C SER A 401 4.19 33.69 12.87
N GLN A 402 4.85 32.59 12.55
CA GLN A 402 5.86 32.48 11.50
C GLN A 402 5.28 31.62 10.39
N PRO A 403 5.36 32.06 9.11
CA PRO A 403 5.02 31.21 7.98
C PRO A 403 5.77 29.88 8.05
N ALA A 404 5.05 28.78 7.93
CA ALA A 404 5.61 27.44 7.87
C ALA A 404 4.68 26.48 7.11
N THR A 405 5.30 25.48 6.49
CA THR A 405 4.62 24.33 5.88
C THR A 405 4.76 23.11 6.78
N TYR A 406 3.64 22.48 7.12
CA TYR A 406 3.60 21.26 7.92
C TYR A 406 3.09 20.11 7.05
N PHE A 407 3.80 18.99 7.07
CA PHE A 407 3.33 17.74 6.52
C PHE A 407 2.85 16.87 7.68
N VAL A 408 1.55 16.61 7.75
CA VAL A 408 0.92 15.82 8.82
C VAL A 408 0.65 14.42 8.30
N VAL A 409 1.12 13.39 9.01
CA VAL A 409 0.91 11.98 8.69
C VAL A 409 0.26 11.29 9.88
N VAL A 410 -1.00 10.89 9.74
CA VAL A 410 -1.79 10.18 10.77
C VAL A 410 -2.64 9.11 10.12
N GLY A 411 -3.08 8.10 10.87
CA GLY A 411 -3.85 6.97 10.35
C GLY A 411 -5.03 7.41 9.49
N ALA A 412 -5.24 6.74 8.36
CA ALA A 412 -6.18 7.17 7.32
C ALA A 412 -7.62 7.41 7.83
N LEU A 413 -8.08 6.60 8.80
CA LEU A 413 -9.41 6.75 9.40
C LEU A 413 -9.60 8.08 10.15
N HIS A 414 -8.52 8.73 10.61
CA HIS A 414 -8.58 10.05 11.23
C HIS A 414 -8.99 11.14 10.24
N MET A 415 -8.84 10.94 8.94
CA MET A 415 -9.08 11.99 7.94
C MET A 415 -10.56 12.18 7.59
N VAL A 416 -11.36 11.11 7.67
CA VAL A 416 -12.68 11.04 7.03
C VAL A 416 -13.84 10.98 8.03
N GLY A 417 -15.05 11.18 7.53
CA GLY A 417 -16.28 11.19 8.33
C GLY A 417 -16.54 12.52 9.04
N GLU A 418 -17.69 12.62 9.70
CA GLU A 418 -18.15 13.86 10.36
C GLU A 418 -17.26 14.28 11.53
N ASP A 419 -16.61 13.32 12.18
CA ASP A 419 -15.69 13.55 13.30
C ASP A 419 -14.21 13.50 12.86
N GLY A 420 -13.94 13.42 11.56
CA GLY A 420 -12.59 13.37 10.97
C GLY A 420 -11.89 14.73 10.94
N LEU A 421 -10.56 14.74 10.83
CA LEU A 421 -9.73 15.94 10.83
C LEU A 421 -10.13 16.93 9.73
N VAL A 422 -10.48 16.44 8.53
CA VAL A 422 -10.94 17.30 7.43
C VAL A 422 -12.19 18.06 7.84
N ALA A 423 -13.21 17.35 8.33
CA ALA A 423 -14.47 17.95 8.78
C ALA A 423 -14.27 18.91 9.96
N LEU A 424 -13.46 18.52 10.96
CA LEU A 424 -13.17 19.36 12.12
C LEU A 424 -12.47 20.67 11.74
N LEU A 425 -11.53 20.64 10.79
CA LEU A 425 -10.85 21.85 10.33
C LEU A 425 -11.79 22.75 9.50
N GLU A 426 -12.68 22.16 8.69
CA GLU A 426 -13.74 22.91 8.00
C GLU A 426 -14.71 23.58 8.97
N GLU A 427 -15.11 22.88 10.05
CA GLU A 427 -15.95 23.45 11.12
C GLU A 427 -15.25 24.61 11.85
N MET A 428 -13.92 24.55 11.98
CA MET A 428 -13.10 25.66 12.51
C MET A 428 -12.97 26.84 11.54
N GLY A 429 -13.47 26.72 10.30
CA GLY A 429 -13.51 27.78 9.30
C GLY A 429 -12.34 27.78 8.32
N TYR A 430 -11.54 26.71 8.29
CA TYR A 430 -10.46 26.55 7.31
C TYR A 430 -11.00 25.95 6.00
N THR A 431 -10.40 26.33 4.87
CA THR A 431 -10.66 25.63 3.60
C THR A 431 -9.72 24.45 3.52
N VAL A 432 -10.29 23.25 3.41
CA VAL A 432 -9.55 22.01 3.22
C VAL A 432 -9.85 21.46 1.83
N THR A 433 -8.83 21.28 1.00
CA THR A 433 -8.96 20.82 -0.38
C THR A 433 -8.31 19.47 -0.53
N ARG A 434 -9.01 18.50 -1.10
CA ARG A 434 -8.41 17.23 -1.49
C ARG A 434 -7.52 17.43 -2.72
N LEU A 435 -6.31 16.90 -2.67
CA LEU A 435 -5.32 16.96 -3.76
C LEU A 435 -5.34 15.67 -4.58
#